data_AF-A0A7R8ZDS4-F1
#
_entry.id   AF-A0A7R8ZDS4-F1
#
_cell.length_a   1.000
_cell.length_b   1.000
_cell.length_c   1.000
_cell.angle_alpha   90.00
_cell.angle_beta   90.00
_cell.angle_gamma   90.00
#
_symmetry.space_group_name_H-M   'P 1'
#
loop_
_entity.id
_entity.type
_entity.pdbx_description
1 polymer ?
#
loop_
_entity_poly.entity_id
_entity_poly.type
_entity_poly.pdbx_seq_one_letter_code
_entity_poly.pdbx_strand_id
1 'polypeptide(L)'
;MAKKASCSTAEDGEIEVRISVGRAILGYLVDQYAEDDSLYPKDPKKRALINQRMYFDISTLYQRLQDTYMARILHRESSIDPGTQSKFEDALSILNELLEGHDWMAGRDFSIADISLAVTVSTAEVRGTGNSRGSKQVPQGRSLARTGKVSSRPIMPLDLYYSPLSPPCLTVLLTARQLGVKLNLKQLNLKAWEHLSPQFCKMNPQHTIPTLNDDGFTLWESRAILGYLVNKFGESDDPLYPRDPKKRALVDQRLYFDIGTLYQNFMEYYFPVAFNGAEFDPKKIYKITRAIQVLETFLEDQQWVAGTSLTIADISIAVTLSCAEVSHLALGFDVSPSKYPNVYQWYGEAKNSISGYSELTNEALEFFKRLIDVAPGNRNK
;
A
#
# COMPACT_ATOMS: atom_id res chain seq x y z
N MET A 1 -26.16 0.77 26.26
CA MET A 1 -24.98 1.33 26.97
C MET A 1 -23.86 1.44 25.97
N ALA A 2 -23.45 2.65 25.59
CA ALA A 2 -22.33 2.85 24.67
C ALA A 2 -21.04 2.35 25.34
N LYS A 3 -20.38 1.33 24.76
CA LYS A 3 -19.03 0.95 25.16
C LYS A 3 -18.15 2.17 24.90
N LYS A 4 -17.65 2.82 25.95
CA LYS A 4 -16.54 3.76 25.83
C LYS A 4 -15.38 2.99 25.22
N ALA A 5 -14.96 3.34 24.00
CA ALA A 5 -13.68 2.92 23.48
C ALA A 5 -12.62 3.32 24.51
N SER A 6 -11.99 2.35 25.17
CA SER A 6 -10.83 2.65 26.00
C SER A 6 -9.73 3.08 25.04
N CYS A 7 -9.42 4.37 25.06
CA CYS A 7 -8.16 4.85 24.53
C CYS A 7 -7.10 4.20 25.44
N SER A 8 -6.46 3.12 24.98
CA SER A 8 -5.45 2.41 25.75
C SER A 8 -4.34 3.40 26.08
N THR A 9 -4.20 3.72 27.36
CA THR A 9 -3.05 4.42 27.91
C THR A 9 -1.79 3.67 27.50
N ALA A 10 -0.80 4.39 27.00
CA ALA A 10 0.52 3.87 26.65
C ALA A 10 1.04 2.96 27.78
N GLU A 11 1.01 1.66 27.56
CA GLU A 11 1.85 0.75 28.33
C GLU A 11 3.29 1.05 27.88
N ASP A 12 4.15 1.37 28.84
CA ASP A 12 5.60 1.64 28.72
C ASP A 12 6.07 3.09 28.47
N GLY A 13 5.22 4.11 28.56
CA GLY A 13 5.69 5.50 28.62
C GLY A 13 6.34 6.03 27.33
N GLU A 14 6.28 5.29 26.22
CA GLU A 14 6.60 5.80 24.89
C GLU A 14 5.46 6.68 24.36
N ILE A 15 5.78 7.91 23.96
CA ILE A 15 4.82 8.80 23.30
C ILE A 15 4.66 8.32 21.86
N GLU A 16 3.60 7.58 21.57
CA GLU A 16 3.28 7.19 20.20
C GLU A 16 2.45 8.27 19.49
N VAL A 17 3.11 9.17 18.75
CA VAL A 17 2.42 10.16 17.90
C VAL A 17 1.96 9.48 16.62
N ARG A 18 0.65 9.26 16.49
CA ARG A 18 0.03 8.66 15.30
C ARG A 18 -0.60 9.74 14.43
N ILE A 19 -0.06 9.94 13.24
CA ILE A 19 -0.64 10.84 12.23
C ILE A 19 -1.49 9.96 11.31
N SER A 20 -2.81 10.20 11.31
CA SER A 20 -3.78 9.41 10.54
C SER A 20 -3.74 9.73 9.05
N VAL A 21 -4.39 8.88 8.26
CA VAL A 21 -4.42 8.90 6.80
C VAL A 21 -5.12 10.15 6.26
N GLY A 22 -4.35 11.23 6.06
CA GLY A 22 -4.84 12.44 5.37
C GLY A 22 -5.24 12.18 3.91
N ARG A 23 -4.66 11.16 3.25
CA ARG A 23 -4.81 10.89 1.81
C ARG A 23 -6.24 10.49 1.40
N ALA A 24 -6.91 9.64 2.18
CA ALA A 24 -8.33 9.31 1.95
C ALA A 24 -9.24 10.53 2.16
N ILE A 25 -8.90 11.39 3.12
CA ILE A 25 -9.63 12.64 3.38
C ILE A 25 -9.42 13.63 2.23
N LEU A 26 -8.20 13.77 1.69
CA LEU A 26 -7.93 14.59 0.52
C LEU A 26 -8.77 14.14 -0.68
N GLY A 27 -8.80 12.83 -0.96
CA GLY A 27 -9.66 12.27 -2.02
C GLY A 27 -11.14 12.58 -1.80
N TYR A 28 -11.65 12.38 -0.58
CA TYR A 28 -13.03 12.72 -0.20
C TYR A 28 -13.36 14.19 -0.44
N LEU A 29 -12.49 15.10 0.04
CA LEU A 29 -12.74 16.54 -0.04
C LEU A 29 -12.81 17.00 -1.50
N VAL A 30 -11.91 16.51 -2.35
CA VAL A 30 -11.93 16.86 -3.78
C VAL A 30 -13.13 16.24 -4.48
N ASP A 31 -13.41 14.95 -4.30
CA ASP A 31 -14.56 14.30 -4.96
C ASP A 31 -15.92 14.89 -4.51
N GLN A 32 -16.02 15.48 -3.30
CA GLN A 32 -17.25 16.11 -2.80
C GLN A 32 -17.39 17.59 -3.13
N TYR A 33 -16.30 18.36 -3.05
CA TYR A 33 -16.38 19.82 -2.98
C TYR A 33 -15.61 20.57 -4.07
N ALA A 34 -14.77 19.89 -4.88
CA ALA A 34 -14.09 20.56 -5.98
C ALA A 34 -15.09 20.94 -7.08
N GLU A 35 -14.87 22.08 -7.73
CA GLU A 35 -15.72 22.58 -8.82
C GLU A 35 -15.64 21.70 -10.07
N ASP A 36 -14.48 21.08 -10.29
CA ASP A 36 -14.20 20.15 -11.38
C ASP A 36 -13.32 18.98 -10.90
N ASP A 37 -12.98 18.06 -11.80
CA ASP A 37 -12.13 16.91 -11.50
C ASP A 37 -10.64 17.17 -11.73
N SER A 38 -10.18 18.42 -11.91
CA SER A 38 -8.78 18.73 -12.22
C SER A 38 -7.79 18.19 -11.18
N LEU A 39 -8.10 18.34 -9.89
CA LEU A 39 -7.25 17.90 -8.79
C LEU A 39 -7.25 16.38 -8.59
N TYR A 40 -8.30 15.69 -9.03
CA TYR A 40 -8.44 14.23 -8.94
C TYR A 40 -9.29 13.67 -10.09
N PRO A 41 -8.72 13.57 -11.31
CA PRO A 41 -9.48 13.28 -12.53
C PRO A 41 -10.22 11.96 -12.49
N LYS A 42 -11.37 11.87 -13.16
CA LYS A 42 -12.14 10.62 -13.28
C LYS A 42 -11.56 9.66 -14.32
N ASP A 43 -10.67 10.14 -15.20
CA ASP A 43 -9.93 9.30 -16.14
C ASP A 43 -9.12 8.22 -15.38
N PRO A 44 -9.32 6.92 -15.67
CA PRO A 44 -8.69 5.85 -14.90
C PRO A 44 -7.15 5.92 -14.90
N LYS A 45 -6.50 6.28 -16.01
CA LYS A 45 -5.04 6.33 -16.11
C LYS A 45 -4.48 7.49 -15.28
N LYS A 46 -5.06 8.68 -15.41
CA LYS A 46 -4.66 9.85 -14.61
C LYS A 46 -4.89 9.60 -13.11
N ARG A 47 -6.06 9.09 -12.72
CA ARG A 47 -6.40 8.79 -11.33
C ARG A 47 -5.45 7.76 -10.73
N ALA A 48 -5.15 6.71 -11.48
CA ALA A 48 -4.23 5.66 -11.04
C ALA A 48 -2.80 6.19 -10.83
N LEU A 49 -2.33 7.09 -11.70
CA LEU A 49 -1.02 7.71 -11.53
C LEU A 49 -0.96 8.55 -10.25
N ILE A 50 -1.97 9.39 -10.00
CA ILE A 50 -2.09 10.17 -8.75
C ILE A 50 -2.09 9.25 -7.53
N ASN A 51 -2.89 8.17 -7.57
CA ASN A 51 -2.96 7.20 -6.47
C ASN A 51 -1.62 6.50 -6.26
N GLN A 52 -0.91 6.12 -7.31
CA GLN A 52 0.44 5.54 -7.19
C GLN A 52 1.39 6.50 -6.47
N ARG A 53 1.34 7.81 -6.76
CA ARG A 53 2.17 8.81 -6.05
C ARG A 53 1.79 8.93 -4.58
N MET A 54 0.50 8.93 -4.25
CA MET A 54 0.04 8.95 -2.86
C MET A 54 0.42 7.66 -2.09
N TYR A 55 0.40 6.49 -2.76
CA TYR A 55 0.85 5.24 -2.17
C TYR A 55 2.37 5.20 -1.98
N PHE A 56 3.16 5.68 -2.96
CA PHE A 56 4.61 5.87 -2.80
C PHE A 56 4.95 6.75 -1.59
N ASP A 57 4.20 7.84 -1.40
CA ASP A 57 4.39 8.75 -0.27
C ASP A 57 4.19 8.04 1.07
N ILE A 58 3.07 7.33 1.28
CA ILE A 58 2.84 6.61 2.54
C ILE A 58 3.77 5.40 2.75
N SER A 59 4.00 4.60 1.70
CA SER A 59 4.70 3.31 1.82
C SER A 59 6.22 3.43 1.81
N THR A 60 6.73 4.49 1.19
CA THR A 60 8.16 4.67 0.94
C THR A 60 8.64 5.97 1.55
N LEU A 61 8.25 7.13 1.02
CA LEU A 61 8.87 8.40 1.39
C LEU A 61 8.64 8.77 2.86
N TYR A 62 7.37 8.82 3.27
CA TYR A 62 6.99 9.18 4.64
C TYR A 62 7.46 8.13 5.64
N GLN A 63 7.42 6.85 5.28
CA GLN A 63 7.92 5.79 6.14
C GLN A 63 9.43 5.94 6.41
N ARG A 64 10.24 6.19 5.37
CA ARG A 64 11.68 6.41 5.54
C ARG A 64 12.00 7.68 6.32
N LEU A 65 11.19 8.73 6.15
CA LEU A 65 11.28 9.92 6.98
C LEU A 65 11.00 9.60 8.47
N GLN A 66 9.99 8.78 8.75
CA GLN A 66 9.68 8.36 10.11
C GLN A 66 10.81 7.51 10.71
N ASP A 67 11.27 6.48 9.99
CA ASP A 67 12.36 5.60 10.41
C ASP A 67 13.61 6.41 10.80
N THR A 68 13.94 7.44 10.01
CA THR A 68 15.15 8.25 10.19
C THR A 68 15.04 9.27 11.32
N TYR A 69 13.90 9.96 11.45
CA TYR A 69 13.79 11.13 12.33
C TYR A 69 12.89 10.95 13.54
N MET A 70 11.82 10.15 13.44
CA MET A 70 10.95 9.91 14.59
C MET A 70 11.63 9.00 15.60
N ALA A 71 12.45 8.04 15.15
CA ALA A 71 13.30 7.25 16.04
C ALA A 71 14.18 8.17 16.92
N ARG A 72 14.84 9.16 16.32
CA ARG A 72 15.64 10.15 17.06
C ARG A 72 14.84 10.97 18.07
N ILE A 73 13.65 11.45 17.70
CA ILE A 73 12.82 12.30 18.57
C ILE A 73 12.27 11.50 19.74
N LEU A 74 11.76 10.29 19.47
CA LEU A 74 11.11 9.45 20.47
C LEU A 74 12.13 8.77 21.39
N HIS A 75 13.26 8.32 20.85
CA HIS A 75 14.31 7.62 21.60
C HIS A 75 15.45 8.53 22.09
N ARG A 76 15.36 9.85 21.83
CA ARG A 76 16.34 10.88 22.22
C ARG A 76 17.78 10.57 21.79
N GLU A 77 17.94 9.95 20.62
CA GLU A 77 19.26 9.64 20.09
C GLU A 77 20.01 10.94 19.70
N SER A 78 21.32 10.95 19.94
CA SER A 78 22.17 12.12 19.68
C SER A 78 22.55 12.28 18.20
N SER A 79 22.44 11.22 17.41
CA SER A 79 22.79 11.17 15.99
C SER A 79 21.75 10.39 15.18
N ILE A 80 21.69 10.65 13.88
CA ILE A 80 20.86 9.88 12.94
C ILE A 80 21.58 8.57 12.61
N ASP A 81 20.83 7.46 12.57
CA ASP A 81 21.37 6.19 12.09
C ASP A 81 21.72 6.27 10.58
N PRO A 82 22.98 6.04 10.19
CA PRO A 82 23.39 6.16 8.78
C PRO A 82 22.62 5.24 7.82
N GLY A 83 22.17 4.07 8.30
CA GLY A 83 21.41 3.12 7.50
C GLY A 83 20.00 3.62 7.17
N THR A 84 19.29 4.18 8.15
CA THR A 84 17.99 4.83 7.93
C THR A 84 18.10 6.06 7.04
N GLN A 85 19.14 6.88 7.25
CA GLN A 85 19.42 8.05 6.42
C GLN A 85 19.65 7.66 4.96
N SER A 86 20.51 6.67 4.67
CA SER A 86 20.76 6.20 3.31
C SER A 86 19.47 5.77 2.61
N LYS A 87 18.59 5.03 3.31
CA LYS A 87 17.30 4.61 2.74
C LYS A 87 16.35 5.77 2.47
N PHE A 88 16.43 6.85 3.25
CA PHE A 88 15.66 8.07 2.99
C PHE A 88 16.21 8.83 1.78
N GLU A 89 17.53 8.92 1.63
CA GLU A 89 18.19 9.50 0.45
C GLU A 89 17.84 8.71 -0.83
N ASP A 90 17.79 7.38 -0.77
CA ASP A 90 17.31 6.54 -1.87
C ASP A 90 15.86 6.87 -2.26
N ALA A 91 14.97 7.03 -1.26
CA ALA A 91 13.58 7.41 -1.51
C ALA A 91 13.46 8.80 -2.17
N LEU A 92 14.33 9.75 -1.81
CA LEU A 92 14.41 11.06 -2.46
C LEU A 92 14.95 10.96 -3.89
N SER A 93 15.87 10.04 -4.17
CA SER A 93 16.35 9.77 -5.54
C SER A 93 15.20 9.28 -6.42
N ILE A 94 14.42 8.33 -5.94
CA ILE A 94 13.23 7.84 -6.64
C ILE A 94 12.24 8.98 -6.88
N LEU A 95 12.00 9.83 -5.88
CA LEU A 95 11.13 11.00 -6.03
C LEU A 95 11.62 11.92 -7.17
N ASN A 96 12.93 12.16 -7.28
CA ASN A 96 13.49 12.95 -8.37
C ASN A 96 13.28 12.29 -9.74
N GLU A 97 13.44 10.98 -9.85
CA GLU A 97 13.17 10.22 -11.08
C GLU A 97 11.68 10.31 -11.47
N LEU A 98 10.76 10.26 -10.49
CA LEU A 98 9.32 10.41 -10.74
C LEU A 98 8.92 11.82 -11.20
N LEU A 99 9.71 12.84 -10.87
CA LEU A 99 9.51 14.23 -11.28
C LEU A 99 10.23 14.56 -12.59
N GLU A 100 11.15 13.70 -13.07
CA GLU A 100 11.95 14.00 -14.25
C GLU A 100 11.06 14.14 -15.50
N GLY A 101 11.12 15.31 -16.14
CA GLY A 101 10.31 15.61 -17.33
C GLY A 101 8.83 15.93 -17.03
N HIS A 102 8.48 16.13 -15.76
CA HIS A 102 7.13 16.49 -15.31
C HIS A 102 7.14 17.82 -14.54
N ASP A 103 6.05 18.58 -14.68
CA ASP A 103 5.87 19.84 -13.93
C ASP A 103 5.36 19.56 -12.51
N TRP A 104 4.65 18.44 -12.33
CA TRP A 104 3.99 17.99 -11.11
C TRP A 104 4.09 16.48 -10.94
N MET A 105 3.78 15.97 -9.75
CA MET A 105 3.98 14.56 -9.36
C MET A 105 3.31 13.55 -10.29
N ALA A 106 2.15 13.90 -10.84
CA ALA A 106 1.36 13.05 -11.73
C ALA A 106 1.34 13.55 -13.19
N GLY A 107 2.35 14.35 -13.59
CA GLY A 107 2.53 14.78 -14.97
C GLY A 107 2.62 16.29 -15.13
N ARG A 108 1.76 16.87 -15.97
CA ARG A 108 1.76 18.32 -16.28
C ARG A 108 0.78 19.13 -15.45
N ASP A 109 -0.15 18.45 -14.77
CA ASP A 109 -1.25 19.09 -14.06
C ASP A 109 -1.07 18.88 -12.56
N PHE A 110 -1.30 19.94 -11.78
CA PHE A 110 -1.29 19.90 -10.31
C PHE A 110 -2.44 19.05 -9.78
N SER A 111 -2.19 18.28 -8.71
CA SER A 111 -3.14 17.30 -8.20
C SER A 111 -3.06 17.13 -6.67
N ILE A 112 -3.95 16.31 -6.12
CA ILE A 112 -3.88 15.92 -4.70
C ILE A 112 -2.60 15.16 -4.32
N ALA A 113 -1.89 14.55 -5.29
CA ALA A 113 -0.59 13.93 -5.02
C ALA A 113 0.44 15.00 -4.62
N ASP A 114 0.44 16.14 -5.30
CA ASP A 114 1.35 17.26 -5.00
C ASP A 114 1.08 17.82 -3.60
N ILE A 115 -0.19 17.98 -3.23
CA ILE A 115 -0.60 18.39 -1.88
C ILE A 115 -0.10 17.39 -0.83
N SER A 116 -0.27 16.09 -1.07
CA SER A 116 0.17 15.04 -0.13
C SER A 116 1.69 15.06 0.07
N LEU A 117 2.46 15.02 -1.02
CA LEU A 117 3.90 14.92 -0.95
C LEU A 117 4.58 16.19 -0.44
N ALA A 118 4.04 17.37 -0.76
CA ALA A 118 4.59 18.64 -0.28
C ALA A 118 4.71 18.67 1.24
N VAL A 119 3.75 18.11 1.97
CA VAL A 119 3.77 18.03 3.44
C VAL A 119 4.92 17.16 3.94
N THR A 120 5.15 16.00 3.31
CA THR A 120 6.25 15.10 3.66
C THR A 120 7.60 15.76 3.39
N VAL A 121 7.77 16.37 2.21
CA VAL A 121 9.02 17.05 1.82
C VAL A 121 9.30 18.27 2.71
N SER A 122 8.31 19.11 2.98
CA SER A 122 8.50 20.27 3.87
C SER A 122 8.87 19.86 5.30
N THR A 123 8.32 18.73 5.77
CA THR A 123 8.69 18.17 7.08
C THR A 123 10.15 17.72 7.09
N ALA A 124 10.64 17.17 5.99
CA ALA A 124 12.05 16.82 5.82
C ALA A 124 12.94 18.06 5.80
N GLU A 125 12.56 19.13 5.09
CA GLU A 125 13.35 20.37 5.01
C GLU A 125 13.55 21.03 6.40
N VAL A 126 12.46 21.18 7.16
CA VAL A 126 12.49 21.76 8.52
C VAL A 126 13.38 20.96 9.47
N ARG A 127 13.53 19.65 9.24
CA ARG A 127 14.33 18.74 10.08
C ARG A 127 15.83 18.73 9.73
N GLY A 128 16.29 19.63 8.83
CA GLY A 128 17.70 19.83 8.52
C GLY A 128 18.30 18.77 7.60
N THR A 129 17.45 18.10 6.81
CA THR A 129 17.77 16.85 6.09
C THR A 129 18.21 17.07 4.64
N GLY A 130 18.06 18.31 4.14
CA GLY A 130 18.53 18.70 2.83
C GLY A 130 19.82 19.49 2.95
N ASN A 131 20.93 18.92 2.50
CA ASN A 131 21.98 19.74 1.91
C ASN A 131 21.36 20.39 0.65
N SER A 132 20.64 21.49 0.83
CA SER A 132 19.92 22.25 -0.21
C SER A 132 20.87 23.02 -1.13
N ARG A 133 22.02 22.41 -1.46
CA ARG A 133 22.87 22.79 -2.59
C ARG A 133 22.52 22.04 -3.88
N GLY A 134 21.52 21.15 -3.84
CA GLY A 134 21.08 20.35 -4.98
C GLY A 134 19.63 20.55 -5.44
N SER A 135 18.78 21.29 -4.70
CA SER A 135 17.46 21.65 -5.20
C SER A 135 17.63 22.67 -6.32
N LYS A 136 17.69 22.18 -7.56
CA LYS A 136 17.48 23.04 -8.72
C LYS A 136 16.15 23.77 -8.47
N GLN A 137 16.20 25.10 -8.56
CA GLN A 137 15.00 25.93 -8.54
C GLN A 137 13.91 25.28 -9.39
N VAL A 138 12.70 25.20 -8.85
CA VAL A 138 11.48 24.86 -9.58
C VAL A 138 11.50 25.58 -10.93
N PRO A 139 11.55 24.87 -12.07
CA PRO A 139 11.61 25.53 -13.36
C PRO A 139 10.36 26.36 -13.59
N GLN A 140 10.53 27.66 -13.90
CA GLN A 140 9.45 28.45 -14.47
C GLN A 140 9.15 27.94 -15.88
N GLY A 141 7.87 27.65 -16.11
CA GLY A 141 7.38 26.80 -17.20
C GLY A 141 7.80 27.20 -18.62
N ARG A 142 7.80 26.20 -19.49
CA ARG A 142 7.80 26.39 -20.95
C ARG A 142 6.63 25.64 -21.57
N SER A 143 5.77 26.41 -22.24
CA SER A 143 4.69 25.88 -23.08
C SER A 143 5.27 25.11 -24.28
N LEU A 144 4.80 23.87 -24.46
CA LEU A 144 4.88 23.19 -25.74
C LEU A 144 3.52 22.59 -26.07
N ALA A 145 2.86 23.19 -27.06
CA ALA A 145 1.73 22.60 -27.75
C ALA A 145 2.17 21.36 -28.52
N ARG A 146 1.40 20.27 -28.40
CA ARG A 146 1.38 19.22 -29.42
C ARG A 146 -0.02 18.64 -29.58
N THR A 147 -0.55 18.86 -30.77
CA THR A 147 -1.69 18.16 -31.35
C THR A 147 -1.24 16.77 -31.79
N GLY A 148 -2.09 15.76 -31.59
CA GLY A 148 -1.82 14.39 -32.02
C GLY A 148 -3.11 13.60 -32.19
N LYS A 149 -3.38 13.20 -33.43
CA LYS A 149 -4.50 12.35 -33.85
C LYS A 149 -4.46 11.00 -33.11
N VAL A 150 -5.63 10.53 -32.68
CA VAL A 150 -5.82 9.18 -32.14
C VAL A 150 -5.84 8.19 -33.32
N SER A 151 -4.81 7.35 -33.42
CA SER A 151 -4.77 6.18 -34.29
C SER A 151 -5.34 4.99 -33.52
N SER A 152 -6.26 4.24 -34.12
CA SER A 152 -6.77 2.97 -33.58
C SER A 152 -5.65 1.93 -33.56
N ARG A 153 -5.02 1.75 -32.40
CA ARG A 153 -4.01 0.71 -32.16
C ARG A 153 -4.67 -0.63 -31.80
N PRO A 154 -4.04 -1.77 -32.16
CA PRO A 154 -4.49 -3.09 -31.71
C PRO A 154 -4.43 -3.17 -30.18
N ILE A 155 -5.41 -3.86 -29.57
CA ILE A 155 -5.48 -4.06 -28.11
C ILE A 155 -4.30 -4.91 -27.68
N MET A 156 -3.31 -4.28 -27.03
CA MET A 156 -2.17 -4.99 -26.45
C MET A 156 -2.59 -5.74 -25.17
N PRO A 157 -1.95 -6.88 -24.86
CA PRO A 157 -2.23 -7.61 -23.62
C PRO A 157 -1.87 -6.77 -22.39
N LEU A 158 -2.64 -6.92 -21.32
CA LEU A 158 -2.40 -6.27 -20.04
C LEU A 158 -1.36 -7.06 -19.26
N ASP A 159 -0.11 -6.62 -19.32
CA ASP A 159 1.03 -7.32 -18.71
C ASP A 159 1.07 -7.09 -17.20
N LEU A 160 1.24 -8.15 -16.41
CA LEU A 160 1.49 -8.07 -14.97
C LEU A 160 2.81 -8.75 -14.63
N TYR A 161 3.79 -7.94 -14.22
CA TYR A 161 5.05 -8.42 -13.65
C TYR A 161 4.84 -8.74 -12.17
N TYR A 162 5.02 -10.01 -11.81
CA TYR A 162 4.59 -10.52 -10.52
C TYR A 162 5.43 -11.70 -10.01
N SER A 163 5.21 -12.07 -8.76
CA SER A 163 5.62 -13.35 -8.18
C SER A 163 4.40 -13.99 -7.52
N PRO A 164 4.13 -15.29 -7.73
CA PRO A 164 2.92 -15.95 -7.23
C PRO A 164 2.84 -15.97 -5.70
N LEU A 165 3.98 -15.87 -5.01
CA LEU A 165 4.04 -15.91 -3.54
C LEU A 165 3.90 -14.52 -2.90
N SER A 166 3.85 -13.44 -3.69
CA SER A 166 3.84 -12.07 -3.20
C SER A 166 2.41 -11.63 -2.83
N PRO A 167 2.11 -11.29 -1.55
CA PRO A 167 0.77 -10.85 -1.15
C PRO A 167 0.26 -9.64 -1.95
N PRO A 168 1.06 -8.58 -2.19
CA PRO A 168 0.65 -7.49 -3.07
C PRO A 168 0.31 -7.92 -4.52
N CYS A 169 0.93 -8.98 -5.04
CA CYS A 169 0.58 -9.51 -6.37
C CYS A 169 -0.74 -10.28 -6.33
N LEU A 170 -0.97 -11.07 -5.27
CA LEU A 170 -2.20 -11.83 -5.09
C LEU A 170 -3.44 -10.93 -5.06
N THR A 171 -3.37 -9.75 -4.45
CA THR A 171 -4.50 -8.80 -4.46
C THR A 171 -4.87 -8.34 -5.87
N VAL A 172 -3.87 -8.11 -6.74
CA VAL A 172 -4.08 -7.75 -8.15
C VAL A 172 -4.69 -8.91 -8.94
N LEU A 173 -4.18 -10.14 -8.74
CA LEU A 173 -4.69 -11.33 -9.41
C LEU A 173 -6.15 -11.61 -9.02
N LEU A 174 -6.50 -11.50 -7.74
CA LEU A 174 -7.86 -11.66 -7.25
C LEU A 174 -8.76 -10.57 -7.84
N THR A 175 -8.37 -9.30 -7.74
CA THR A 175 -9.16 -8.20 -8.30
C THR A 175 -9.40 -8.34 -9.80
N ALA A 176 -8.37 -8.74 -10.57
CA ALA A 176 -8.53 -9.01 -12.00
C ALA A 176 -9.53 -10.16 -12.25
N ARG A 177 -9.51 -11.22 -11.43
CA ARG A 177 -10.47 -12.32 -11.50
C ARG A 177 -11.90 -11.89 -11.18
N GLN A 178 -12.10 -11.05 -10.17
CA GLN A 178 -13.41 -10.46 -9.84
C GLN A 178 -14.00 -9.66 -11.01
N LEU A 179 -13.14 -8.99 -11.78
CA LEU A 179 -13.53 -8.18 -12.94
C LEU A 179 -13.57 -8.97 -14.26
N GLY A 180 -13.21 -10.27 -14.26
CA GLY A 180 -13.07 -11.06 -15.48
C GLY A 180 -11.94 -10.60 -16.41
N VAL A 181 -10.98 -9.83 -15.90
CA VAL A 181 -9.85 -9.28 -16.67
C VAL A 181 -8.76 -10.34 -16.83
N LYS A 182 -8.40 -10.63 -18.08
CA LYS A 182 -7.28 -11.53 -18.40
C LYS A 182 -5.97 -10.75 -18.38
N LEU A 183 -5.05 -11.19 -17.54
CA LEU A 183 -3.70 -10.66 -17.44
C LEU A 183 -2.71 -11.55 -18.19
N ASN A 184 -1.72 -10.93 -18.84
CA ASN A 184 -0.55 -11.61 -19.34
C ASN A 184 0.52 -11.64 -18.25
N LEU A 185 0.64 -12.79 -17.59
CA LEU A 185 1.49 -12.93 -16.41
C LEU A 185 2.97 -13.03 -16.82
N LYS A 186 3.77 -12.07 -16.31
CA LYS A 186 5.23 -12.00 -16.46
C LYS A 186 5.86 -12.33 -15.11
N GLN A 187 6.05 -13.61 -14.83
CA GLN A 187 6.66 -14.02 -13.57
C GLN A 187 8.12 -13.54 -13.48
N LEU A 188 8.50 -12.97 -12.34
CA LEU A 188 9.86 -12.59 -12.01
C LEU A 188 10.43 -13.47 -10.89
N ASN A 189 11.65 -13.94 -11.08
CA ASN A 189 12.44 -14.61 -10.06
C ASN A 189 13.13 -13.58 -9.16
N LEU A 190 12.53 -13.30 -8.01
CA LEU A 190 13.08 -12.37 -7.04
C LEU A 190 14.40 -12.84 -6.42
N LYS A 191 14.62 -14.15 -6.29
CA LYS A 191 15.88 -14.72 -5.77
C LYS A 191 17.04 -14.55 -6.76
N ALA A 192 16.73 -14.52 -8.06
CA ALA A 192 17.69 -14.23 -9.12
C ALA A 192 17.81 -12.72 -9.41
N TRP A 193 17.20 -11.86 -8.58
CA TRP A 193 17.26 -10.41 -8.72
C TRP A 193 16.74 -9.87 -10.06
N GLU A 194 15.80 -10.57 -10.72
CA GLU A 194 15.30 -10.14 -12.05
C GLU A 194 14.57 -8.78 -12.02
N HIS A 195 13.99 -8.44 -10.87
CA HIS A 195 13.41 -7.12 -10.59
C HIS A 195 14.46 -6.00 -10.51
N LEU A 196 15.75 -6.32 -10.43
CA LEU A 196 16.86 -5.37 -10.51
C LEU A 196 17.51 -5.31 -11.90
N SER A 197 16.95 -6.03 -12.89
CA SER A 197 17.45 -5.96 -14.26
C SER A 197 17.30 -4.54 -14.82
N PRO A 198 18.24 -4.06 -15.65
CA PRO A 198 18.16 -2.71 -16.22
C PRO A 198 16.85 -2.46 -16.98
N GLN A 199 16.29 -3.49 -17.61
CA GLN A 199 15.01 -3.43 -18.31
C GLN A 199 13.85 -3.19 -17.34
N PHE A 200 13.82 -3.88 -16.19
CA PHE A 200 12.76 -3.71 -15.20
C PHE A 200 12.89 -2.38 -14.45
N CYS A 201 14.10 -2.01 -14.00
CA CYS A 201 14.33 -0.74 -13.30
C CYS A 201 13.96 0.47 -14.16
N LYS A 202 14.21 0.41 -15.48
CA LYS A 202 13.79 1.46 -16.41
C LYS A 202 12.26 1.62 -16.48
N MET A 203 11.52 0.53 -16.28
CA MET A 203 10.05 0.55 -16.29
C MET A 203 9.49 0.99 -14.92
N ASN A 204 10.07 0.50 -13.84
CA ASN A 204 9.69 0.85 -12.47
C ASN A 204 10.94 1.27 -11.67
N PRO A 205 11.13 2.57 -11.39
CA PRO A 205 12.28 3.06 -10.63
C PRO A 205 12.28 2.62 -9.16
N GLN A 206 11.13 2.19 -8.61
CA GLN A 206 11.06 1.53 -7.30
C GLN A 206 11.39 0.04 -7.35
N HIS A 207 11.63 -0.54 -8.55
CA HIS A 207 12.05 -1.93 -8.75
C HIS A 207 11.19 -2.95 -7.96
N THR A 208 9.87 -2.68 -7.86
CA THR A 208 8.92 -3.44 -7.06
C THR A 208 7.92 -4.22 -7.90
N ILE A 209 7.36 -5.26 -7.31
CA ILE A 209 6.19 -5.98 -7.83
C ILE A 209 5.01 -5.78 -6.87
N PRO A 210 3.76 -5.84 -7.36
CA PRO A 210 3.36 -5.97 -8.77
C PRO A 210 3.66 -4.70 -9.59
N THR A 211 4.02 -4.88 -10.86
CA THR A 211 4.04 -3.80 -11.87
C THR A 211 3.16 -4.20 -13.04
N LEU A 212 2.18 -3.36 -13.38
CA LEU A 212 1.25 -3.49 -14.49
C LEU A 212 1.75 -2.68 -15.69
N ASN A 213 1.59 -3.18 -16.91
CA ASN A 213 1.79 -2.41 -18.14
C ASN A 213 0.58 -2.57 -19.07
N ASP A 214 -0.12 -1.45 -19.27
CA ASP A 214 -1.29 -1.32 -20.14
C ASP A 214 -0.93 -0.50 -21.39
N ASP A 215 -0.42 -1.16 -22.44
CA ASP A 215 -0.05 -0.51 -23.70
C ASP A 215 0.91 0.69 -23.51
N GLY A 216 1.96 0.48 -22.72
CA GLY A 216 2.95 1.51 -22.39
C GLY A 216 2.56 2.42 -21.22
N PHE A 217 1.35 2.29 -20.66
CA PHE A 217 1.02 2.86 -19.36
C PHE A 217 1.49 1.90 -18.25
N THR A 218 2.60 2.24 -17.60
CA THR A 218 3.14 1.46 -16.49
C THR A 218 2.59 1.98 -15.16
N LEU A 219 2.14 1.05 -14.32
CA LEU A 219 1.58 1.34 -13.01
C LEU A 219 2.11 0.31 -11.98
N TRP A 220 2.60 0.76 -10.84
CA TRP A 220 2.95 -0.07 -9.69
C TRP A 220 2.27 0.50 -8.43
N GLU A 221 2.56 -0.05 -7.26
CA GLU A 221 1.72 0.06 -6.05
C GLU A 221 0.41 -0.74 -6.21
N SER A 222 0.34 -1.90 -5.54
CA SER A 222 -0.77 -2.86 -5.73
C SER A 222 -2.14 -2.22 -5.55
N ARG A 223 -2.31 -1.36 -4.53
CA ARG A 223 -3.59 -0.70 -4.21
C ARG A 223 -3.98 0.39 -5.23
N ALA A 224 -3.01 1.02 -5.90
CA ALA A 224 -3.28 1.86 -7.05
C ALA A 224 -3.75 1.02 -8.25
N ILE A 225 -3.11 -0.14 -8.48
CA ILE A 225 -3.52 -1.09 -9.51
C ILE A 225 -4.94 -1.60 -9.26
N LEU A 226 -5.34 -1.92 -8.02
CA LEU A 226 -6.69 -2.40 -7.73
C LEU A 226 -7.74 -1.35 -8.15
N GLY A 227 -7.57 -0.09 -7.72
CA GLY A 227 -8.46 1.00 -8.10
C GLY A 227 -8.46 1.27 -9.60
N TYR A 228 -7.31 1.16 -10.27
CA TYR A 228 -7.19 1.29 -11.72
C TYR A 228 -8.01 0.23 -12.47
N LEU A 229 -7.87 -1.04 -12.07
CA LEU A 229 -8.58 -2.14 -12.70
C LEU A 229 -10.10 -1.96 -12.58
N VAL A 230 -10.60 -1.64 -11.39
CA VAL A 230 -12.05 -1.42 -11.20
C VAL A 230 -12.52 -0.19 -11.97
N ASN A 231 -11.80 0.94 -11.92
CA ASN A 231 -12.21 2.15 -12.65
C ASN A 231 -12.21 1.96 -14.18
N LYS A 232 -11.35 1.09 -14.71
CA LYS A 232 -11.21 0.86 -16.16
C LYS A 232 -12.12 -0.24 -16.69
N PHE A 233 -12.25 -1.35 -15.96
CA PHE A 233 -12.92 -2.57 -16.43
C PHE A 233 -14.19 -2.92 -15.66
N GLY A 234 -14.38 -2.35 -14.48
CA GLY A 234 -15.60 -2.51 -13.68
C GLY A 234 -16.77 -1.70 -14.23
N GLU A 235 -17.93 -1.94 -13.66
CA GLU A 235 -19.13 -1.17 -13.98
C GLU A 235 -19.03 0.29 -13.48
N SER A 236 -19.91 1.16 -13.99
CA SER A 236 -19.86 2.59 -13.64
C SER A 236 -20.12 2.88 -12.15
N ASP A 237 -20.81 2.01 -11.42
CA ASP A 237 -20.93 2.06 -9.96
C ASP A 237 -20.63 0.68 -9.36
N ASP A 238 -19.52 0.09 -9.81
CA ASP A 238 -19.08 -1.22 -9.35
C ASP A 238 -18.92 -1.22 -7.82
N PRO A 239 -19.58 -2.14 -7.09
CA PRO A 239 -19.49 -2.20 -5.64
C PRO A 239 -18.06 -2.45 -5.15
N LEU A 240 -17.16 -3.01 -5.98
CA LEU A 240 -15.76 -3.22 -5.63
C LEU A 240 -15.03 -1.91 -5.34
N TYR A 241 -15.42 -0.83 -6.02
CA TYR A 241 -14.84 0.49 -5.85
C TYR A 241 -15.91 1.55 -6.22
N PRO A 242 -16.84 1.89 -5.31
CA PRO A 242 -18.02 2.71 -5.59
C PRO A 242 -17.68 4.18 -5.86
N ARG A 243 -18.41 4.87 -6.75
CA ARG A 243 -18.10 6.28 -7.10
C ARG A 243 -18.66 7.32 -6.14
N ASP A 244 -19.64 6.95 -5.31
CA ASP A 244 -20.12 7.81 -4.22
C ASP A 244 -18.93 8.21 -3.34
N PRO A 245 -18.66 9.51 -3.13
CA PRO A 245 -17.39 9.88 -2.51
C PRO A 245 -17.31 9.49 -1.03
N LYS A 246 -18.44 9.35 -0.31
CA LYS A 246 -18.42 8.88 1.08
C LYS A 246 -18.01 7.41 1.14
N LYS A 247 -18.62 6.56 0.29
CA LYS A 247 -18.25 5.14 0.18
C LYS A 247 -16.81 4.99 -0.32
N ARG A 248 -16.41 5.74 -1.35
CA ARG A 248 -15.03 5.77 -1.87
C ARG A 248 -14.03 6.09 -0.76
N ALA A 249 -14.29 7.12 0.04
CA ALA A 249 -13.42 7.54 1.12
C ALA A 249 -13.22 6.45 2.17
N LEU A 250 -14.26 5.67 2.49
CA LEU A 250 -14.13 4.53 3.39
C LEU A 250 -13.27 3.42 2.77
N VAL A 251 -13.48 3.07 1.51
CA VAL A 251 -12.63 2.07 0.82
C VAL A 251 -11.17 2.52 0.80
N ASP A 252 -10.90 3.76 0.41
CA ASP A 252 -9.54 4.32 0.38
C ASP A 252 -8.94 4.34 1.79
N GLN A 253 -9.70 4.74 2.82
CA GLN A 253 -9.25 4.73 4.21
C GLN A 253 -8.80 3.32 4.64
N ARG A 254 -9.52 2.27 4.26
CA ARG A 254 -9.17 0.88 4.56
C ARG A 254 -7.95 0.40 3.78
N LEU A 255 -7.81 0.80 2.51
CA LEU A 255 -6.61 0.50 1.71
C LEU A 255 -5.35 1.16 2.29
N TYR A 256 -5.44 2.42 2.72
CA TYR A 256 -4.33 3.11 3.37
C TYR A 256 -4.02 2.54 4.77
N PHE A 257 -5.05 2.17 5.54
CA PHE A 257 -4.86 1.43 6.78
C PHE A 257 -4.13 0.10 6.55
N ASP A 258 -4.47 -0.60 5.47
CA ASP A 258 -3.82 -1.86 5.14
C ASP A 258 -2.34 -1.65 4.80
N ILE A 259 -1.98 -0.78 3.85
CA ILE A 259 -0.55 -0.58 3.49
C ILE A 259 0.27 0.05 4.61
N GLY A 260 -0.24 1.08 5.30
CA GLY A 260 0.53 1.89 6.25
C GLY A 260 0.41 1.48 7.71
N THR A 261 -0.44 0.48 8.02
CA THR A 261 -0.58 -0.04 9.38
C THR A 261 -0.57 -1.57 9.37
N LEU A 262 -1.57 -2.21 8.77
CA LEU A 262 -1.74 -3.66 8.92
C LEU A 262 -0.60 -4.44 8.25
N TYR A 263 -0.48 -4.34 6.93
CA TYR A 263 0.54 -5.02 6.13
C TYR A 263 1.94 -4.64 6.58
N GLN A 264 2.18 -3.35 6.84
CA GLN A 264 3.47 -2.89 7.35
C GLN A 264 3.85 -3.54 8.68
N ASN A 265 2.95 -3.56 9.67
CA ASN A 265 3.22 -4.19 10.97
C ASN A 265 3.47 -5.70 10.82
N PHE A 266 2.74 -6.37 9.91
CA PHE A 266 3.02 -7.76 9.55
C PHE A 266 4.44 -7.90 8.97
N MET A 267 4.81 -7.10 7.98
CA MET A 267 6.12 -7.18 7.34
C MET A 267 7.28 -6.88 8.32
N GLU A 268 7.14 -5.88 9.18
CA GLU A 268 8.16 -5.52 10.18
C GLU A 268 8.43 -6.62 11.21
N TYR A 269 7.43 -7.47 11.50
CA TYR A 269 7.52 -8.55 12.45
C TYR A 269 7.97 -9.88 11.80
N TYR A 270 7.40 -10.24 10.64
CA TYR A 270 7.64 -11.55 10.02
C TYR A 270 8.83 -11.57 9.07
N PHE A 271 9.04 -10.50 8.30
CA PHE A 271 10.06 -10.51 7.26
C PHE A 271 11.47 -10.78 7.78
N PRO A 272 11.94 -10.14 8.89
CA PRO A 272 13.25 -10.43 9.45
C PRO A 272 13.41 -11.89 9.88
N VAL A 273 12.34 -12.51 10.40
CA VAL A 273 12.38 -13.90 10.85
C VAL A 273 12.40 -14.87 9.68
N ALA A 274 11.48 -14.69 8.73
CA ALA A 274 11.31 -15.58 7.59
C ALA A 274 12.49 -15.51 6.60
N PHE A 275 13.15 -14.37 6.46
CA PHE A 275 14.18 -14.17 5.43
C PHE A 275 15.59 -13.87 5.97
N ASN A 276 15.72 -13.32 7.18
CA ASN A 276 17.02 -12.97 7.76
C ASN A 276 17.41 -13.85 8.95
N GLY A 277 16.59 -14.84 9.31
CA GLY A 277 16.85 -15.74 10.45
C GLY A 277 16.85 -15.02 11.80
N ALA A 278 16.21 -13.86 11.90
CA ALA A 278 16.05 -13.16 13.17
C ALA A 278 15.12 -13.91 14.12
N GLU A 279 15.16 -13.57 15.41
CA GLU A 279 14.14 -13.99 16.37
C GLU A 279 12.92 -13.06 16.29
N PHE A 280 11.77 -13.54 16.77
CA PHE A 280 10.58 -12.70 16.88
C PHE A 280 10.79 -11.61 17.92
N ASP A 281 10.47 -10.37 17.53
CA ASP A 281 10.54 -9.23 18.43
C ASP A 281 9.21 -9.08 19.20
N PRO A 282 9.15 -9.41 20.50
CA PRO A 282 7.93 -9.30 21.28
C PRO A 282 7.44 -7.86 21.40
N LYS A 283 8.26 -6.85 21.10
CA LYS A 283 7.81 -5.45 21.01
C LYS A 283 7.15 -5.13 19.67
N LYS A 284 7.16 -5.98 18.66
CA LYS A 284 6.47 -5.66 17.39
C LYS A 284 5.09 -6.31 17.29
N ILE A 285 4.85 -7.37 18.07
CA ILE A 285 3.55 -8.06 18.09
C ILE A 285 2.41 -7.17 18.60
N TYR A 286 2.69 -6.18 19.49
CA TYR A 286 1.66 -5.27 19.97
C TYR A 286 1.09 -4.41 18.83
N LYS A 287 1.92 -4.00 17.86
CA LYS A 287 1.49 -3.20 16.71
C LYS A 287 0.51 -3.97 15.82
N ILE A 288 0.79 -5.26 15.59
CA ILE A 288 -0.12 -6.17 14.86
C ILE A 288 -1.41 -6.35 15.67
N THR A 289 -1.31 -6.64 16.96
CA THR A 289 -2.48 -6.80 17.86
C THR A 289 -3.38 -5.57 17.79
N ARG A 290 -2.79 -4.38 17.84
CA ARG A 290 -3.52 -3.12 17.78
C ARG A 290 -4.14 -2.88 16.41
N ALA A 291 -3.46 -3.23 15.32
CA ALA A 291 -4.03 -3.14 13.98
C ALA A 291 -5.26 -4.06 13.85
N ILE A 292 -5.21 -5.28 14.39
CA ILE A 292 -6.37 -6.18 14.39
C ILE A 292 -7.51 -5.64 15.26
N GLN A 293 -7.23 -5.03 16.41
CA GLN A 293 -8.28 -4.35 17.20
C GLN A 293 -8.97 -3.23 16.40
N VAL A 294 -8.21 -2.47 15.62
CA VAL A 294 -8.79 -1.43 14.75
C VAL A 294 -9.65 -2.06 13.65
N LEU A 295 -9.20 -3.17 13.06
CA LEU A 295 -9.98 -3.90 12.07
C LEU A 295 -11.27 -4.49 12.67
N GLU A 296 -11.22 -5.02 13.90
CA GLU A 296 -12.39 -5.48 14.65
C GLU A 296 -13.41 -4.36 14.82
N THR A 297 -12.96 -3.13 15.15
CA THR A 297 -13.81 -1.94 15.21
C THR A 297 -14.37 -1.54 13.85
N PHE A 298 -13.61 -1.68 12.75
CA PHE A 298 -14.15 -1.40 11.41
C PHE A 298 -15.28 -2.35 11.00
N LEU A 299 -15.28 -3.56 11.57
CA LEU A 299 -16.27 -4.60 11.31
C LEU A 299 -17.41 -4.61 12.34
N GLU A 300 -17.42 -3.71 13.33
CA GLU A 300 -18.56 -3.53 14.22
C GLU A 300 -19.79 -3.09 13.41
N ASP A 301 -20.85 -3.89 13.45
CA ASP A 301 -22.10 -3.67 12.71
C ASP A 301 -21.93 -3.53 11.18
N GLN A 302 -20.84 -4.05 10.62
CA GLN A 302 -20.57 -4.06 9.18
C GLN A 302 -20.30 -5.48 8.68
N GLN A 303 -20.83 -5.79 7.50
CA GLN A 303 -20.53 -7.06 6.83
C GLN A 303 -19.15 -7.04 6.17
N TRP A 304 -18.75 -5.91 5.60
CA TRP A 304 -17.48 -5.74 4.88
C TRP A 304 -16.72 -4.56 5.45
N VAL A 305 -15.39 -4.53 5.30
CA VAL A 305 -14.52 -3.55 6.01
C VAL A 305 -14.84 -2.09 5.68
N ALA A 306 -15.46 -1.84 4.54
CA ALA A 306 -15.82 -0.50 4.06
C ALA A 306 -17.35 -0.28 3.96
N GLY A 307 -18.18 -1.20 4.43
CA GLY A 307 -19.63 -1.04 4.41
C GLY A 307 -20.41 -2.34 4.22
N THR A 308 -21.44 -2.26 3.37
CA THR A 308 -22.42 -3.33 3.13
C THR A 308 -22.11 -4.22 1.92
N SER A 309 -21.00 -3.98 1.22
CA SER A 309 -20.65 -4.74 0.02
C SER A 309 -19.14 -5.01 -0.03
N LEU A 310 -18.76 -6.14 -0.62
CA LEU A 310 -17.37 -6.52 -0.80
C LEU A 310 -16.67 -5.50 -1.69
N THR A 311 -15.49 -5.04 -1.25
CA THR A 311 -14.68 -4.05 -1.95
C THR A 311 -13.25 -4.52 -2.19
N ILE A 312 -12.49 -3.76 -2.98
CA ILE A 312 -11.03 -3.99 -3.12
C ILE A 312 -10.28 -3.85 -1.78
N ALA A 313 -10.84 -3.16 -0.79
CA ALA A 313 -10.26 -3.13 0.55
C ALA A 313 -10.38 -4.48 1.26
N ASP A 314 -11.49 -5.20 1.08
CA ASP A 314 -11.66 -6.54 1.63
C ASP A 314 -10.67 -7.52 0.99
N ILE A 315 -10.50 -7.45 -0.33
CA ILE A 315 -9.50 -8.27 -1.06
C ILE A 315 -8.10 -8.01 -0.51
N SER A 316 -7.73 -6.73 -0.34
CA SER A 316 -6.41 -6.34 0.14
C SER A 316 -6.14 -6.82 1.57
N ILE A 317 -7.08 -6.55 2.49
CA ILE A 317 -6.94 -6.90 3.90
C ILE A 317 -7.01 -8.42 4.11
N ALA A 318 -7.84 -9.14 3.35
CA ALA A 318 -7.95 -10.60 3.46
C ALA A 318 -6.62 -11.26 3.09
N VAL A 319 -6.00 -10.82 1.99
CA VAL A 319 -4.67 -11.32 1.61
C VAL A 319 -3.61 -10.96 2.66
N THR A 320 -3.63 -9.76 3.25
CA THR A 320 -2.75 -9.42 4.38
C THR A 320 -2.97 -10.35 5.58
N LEU A 321 -4.22 -10.65 5.93
CA LEU A 321 -4.57 -11.56 7.03
C LEU A 321 -4.29 -13.03 6.74
N SER A 322 -4.18 -13.42 5.46
CA SER A 322 -3.67 -14.74 5.09
C SER A 322 -2.25 -14.94 5.65
N CYS A 323 -1.40 -13.91 5.66
CA CYS A 323 -0.10 -13.93 6.33
C CYS A 323 -0.24 -14.11 7.87
N ALA A 324 -1.38 -13.71 8.44
CA ALA A 324 -1.68 -13.91 9.86
C ALA A 324 -2.14 -15.35 10.18
N GLU A 325 -2.81 -16.06 9.27
CA GLU A 325 -3.17 -17.49 9.45
C GLU A 325 -1.93 -18.37 9.61
N VAL A 326 -0.89 -18.08 8.83
CA VAL A 326 0.45 -18.67 8.99
C VAL A 326 0.96 -18.46 10.43
N SER A 327 0.62 -17.31 11.01
CA SER A 327 1.17 -16.81 12.25
C SER A 327 0.42 -17.26 13.51
N HIS A 328 -0.90 -17.44 13.43
CA HIS A 328 -1.71 -18.03 14.49
C HIS A 328 -1.23 -19.45 14.83
N LEU A 329 -0.88 -20.22 13.79
CA LEU A 329 -0.36 -21.59 13.92
C LEU A 329 1.08 -21.64 14.47
N ALA A 330 1.90 -20.62 14.19
CA ALA A 330 3.30 -20.65 14.55
C ALA A 330 3.65 -19.99 15.91
N LEU A 331 2.92 -18.95 16.38
CA LEU A 331 3.48 -18.02 17.38
C LEU A 331 2.55 -17.56 18.51
N GLY A 332 1.37 -18.14 18.66
CA GLY A 332 0.48 -17.80 19.79
C GLY A 332 -0.20 -16.44 19.66
N PHE A 333 -0.28 -15.89 18.44
CA PHE A 333 -1.08 -14.71 18.16
C PHE A 333 -2.55 -15.10 18.06
N ASP A 334 -3.33 -14.79 19.10
CA ASP A 334 -4.72 -15.20 19.20
C ASP A 334 -5.65 -14.33 18.33
N VAL A 335 -5.94 -14.79 17.11
CA VAL A 335 -7.03 -14.27 16.24
C VAL A 335 -8.28 -15.14 16.41
N SER A 336 -8.45 -15.79 17.56
CA SER A 336 -9.61 -16.66 17.78
C SER A 336 -10.90 -15.86 17.75
N PRO A 337 -12.01 -16.54 17.43
CA PRO A 337 -13.34 -15.95 17.55
C PRO A 337 -13.68 -15.48 18.97
N SER A 338 -12.93 -15.92 20.00
CA SER A 338 -13.14 -15.47 21.38
C SER A 338 -12.67 -14.03 21.62
N LYS A 339 -11.68 -13.56 20.83
CA LYS A 339 -11.07 -12.24 20.97
C LYS A 339 -11.47 -11.26 19.86
N TYR A 340 -11.58 -11.76 18.63
CA TYR A 340 -11.92 -10.96 17.45
C TYR A 340 -13.01 -11.65 16.61
N PRO A 341 -14.23 -11.78 17.16
CA PRO A 341 -15.33 -12.48 16.48
C PRO A 341 -15.67 -11.87 15.12
N ASN A 342 -15.65 -10.54 14.99
CA ASN A 342 -16.04 -9.89 13.73
C ASN A 342 -14.97 -10.14 12.65
N VAL A 343 -13.69 -9.98 12.99
CA VAL A 343 -12.58 -10.30 12.07
C VAL A 343 -12.62 -11.77 11.65
N TYR A 344 -12.84 -12.68 12.59
CA TYR A 344 -12.89 -14.11 12.30
C TYR A 344 -14.04 -14.45 11.34
N GLN A 345 -15.25 -13.94 11.61
CA GLN A 345 -16.41 -14.15 10.75
C GLN A 345 -16.20 -13.54 9.36
N TRP A 346 -15.85 -12.24 9.31
CA TRP A 346 -15.61 -11.51 8.06
C TRP A 346 -14.55 -12.22 7.21
N TYR A 347 -13.45 -12.68 7.81
CA TYR A 347 -12.38 -13.31 7.06
C TYR A 347 -12.82 -14.67 6.47
N GLY A 348 -13.63 -15.44 7.21
CA GLY A 348 -14.29 -16.63 6.67
C GLY A 348 -15.20 -16.31 5.48
N GLU A 349 -16.02 -15.27 5.59
CA GLU A 349 -16.91 -14.81 4.52
C GLU A 349 -16.12 -14.28 3.31
N ALA A 350 -15.02 -13.56 3.53
CA ALA A 350 -14.15 -13.04 2.48
C ALA A 350 -13.52 -14.18 1.66
N LYS A 351 -12.97 -15.21 2.32
CA LYS A 351 -12.42 -16.39 1.63
C LYS A 351 -13.43 -17.09 0.73
N ASN A 352 -14.69 -17.13 1.17
CA ASN A 352 -15.78 -17.76 0.42
C ASN A 352 -16.30 -16.89 -0.72
N SER A 353 -16.31 -15.56 -0.54
CA SER A 353 -16.92 -14.61 -1.48
C SER A 353 -15.95 -14.13 -2.56
N ILE A 354 -14.65 -14.11 -2.29
CA ILE A 354 -13.62 -13.74 -3.25
C ILE A 354 -13.34 -14.94 -4.16
N SER A 355 -13.85 -14.90 -5.40
CA SER A 355 -13.65 -15.99 -6.37
C SER A 355 -12.16 -16.29 -6.57
N GLY A 356 -11.80 -17.55 -6.39
CA GLY A 356 -10.45 -18.07 -6.55
C GLY A 356 -9.46 -17.67 -5.45
N TYR A 357 -9.95 -17.23 -4.29
CA TYR A 357 -9.12 -16.89 -3.13
C TYR A 357 -8.19 -18.03 -2.73
N SER A 358 -8.74 -19.19 -2.37
CA SER A 358 -7.94 -20.34 -1.91
C SER A 358 -6.99 -20.84 -3.00
N GLU A 359 -7.46 -20.88 -4.25
CA GLU A 359 -6.65 -21.30 -5.40
C GLU A 359 -5.36 -20.47 -5.53
N LEU A 360 -5.45 -19.15 -5.41
CA LEU A 360 -4.28 -18.27 -5.57
C LEU A 360 -3.44 -18.14 -4.31
N THR A 361 -4.05 -18.20 -3.12
CA THR A 361 -3.35 -17.90 -1.86
C THR A 361 -2.69 -19.12 -1.22
N ASN A 362 -3.19 -20.34 -1.47
CA ASN A 362 -2.72 -21.55 -0.78
C ASN A 362 -1.20 -21.79 -0.93
N GLU A 363 -0.65 -21.65 -2.14
CA GLU A 363 0.78 -21.87 -2.37
C GLU A 363 1.64 -20.87 -1.57
N ALA A 364 1.24 -19.59 -1.57
CA ALA A 364 1.91 -18.55 -0.79
C ALA A 364 1.83 -18.84 0.71
N LEU A 365 0.65 -19.25 1.20
CA LEU A 365 0.44 -19.62 2.60
C LEU A 365 1.35 -20.77 3.03
N GLU A 366 1.40 -21.85 2.25
CA GLU A 366 2.27 -23.01 2.52
C GLU A 366 3.75 -22.65 2.47
N PHE A 367 4.13 -21.77 1.55
CA PHE A 367 5.49 -21.26 1.47
C PHE A 367 5.88 -20.48 2.74
N PHE A 368 5.05 -19.54 3.19
CA PHE A 368 5.34 -18.76 4.39
C PHE A 368 5.29 -19.61 5.66
N LYS A 369 4.39 -20.61 5.76
CA LYS A 369 4.38 -21.58 6.87
C LYS A 369 5.73 -22.27 7.00
N ARG A 370 6.21 -22.84 5.90
CA ARG A 370 7.51 -23.50 5.87
C ARG A 370 8.67 -22.59 6.28
N LEU A 371 8.66 -21.32 5.86
CA LEU A 371 9.71 -20.36 6.26
C LEU A 371 9.71 -20.08 7.76
N ILE A 372 8.53 -19.97 8.38
CA ILE A 372 8.42 -19.72 9.82
C ILE A 372 8.77 -20.98 10.63
N ASP A 373 8.33 -22.16 10.21
CA ASP A 373 8.61 -23.42 10.91
C ASP A 373 10.10 -23.73 11.01
N VAL A 374 10.89 -23.36 9.99
CA VAL A 374 12.34 -23.56 9.97
C VAL A 374 13.13 -22.40 10.59
N ALA A 375 12.47 -21.32 11.02
CA ALA A 375 13.13 -20.17 11.60
C ALA A 375 13.73 -20.50 12.98
N PRO A 376 14.89 -19.93 13.35
CA PRO A 376 15.63 -20.31 14.57
C PRO A 376 14.79 -20.25 15.85
N GLY A 377 13.87 -19.29 15.95
CA GLY A 377 12.98 -19.11 17.11
C GLY A 377 11.84 -20.14 17.25
N ASN A 378 11.61 -20.99 16.24
CA ASN A 378 10.53 -22.00 16.23
C ASN A 378 11.02 -23.46 16.25
N ARG A 379 12.34 -23.71 16.14
CA ARG A 379 12.92 -25.07 16.09
C ARG A 379 12.87 -25.86 17.41
N ASN A 380 12.42 -25.24 18.50
CA ASN A 380 12.42 -25.82 19.85
C ASN A 380 11.01 -25.92 20.50
N LYS A 381 9.93 -25.89 19.70
CA LYS A 381 8.56 -26.13 20.18
C LYS A 381 7.99 -27.44 19.68
#